data_AF-A0A970GTE6-F1
#
_entry.id   AF-A0A970GTE6-F1
#
_cell.length_a   1.000
_cell.length_b   1.000
_cell.length_c   1.000
_cell.angle_alpha   90.00
_cell.angle_beta   90.00
_cell.angle_gamma   90.00
#
_symmetry.space_group_name_H-M   'P 1'
#
loop_
_entity.id
_entity.type
_entity.pdbx_description
1 polymer ?
#
loop_
_entity_poly.entity_id
_entity_poly.type
_entity_poly.pdbx_seq_one_letter_code
_entity_poly.pdbx_strand_id
1 'polypeptide(L)'
;MVKITSAGGTLADCVIKGNRSSTYYARGTAVMLYGGVMDSCVIVSNTSANSHAPVYLDGGSAPVEMRNCLVAHNQNSADAVFVAGDCKFRTLISNCTIADNRASAGKTGYNALRISSQSANDVTNVVVENTIIVNNLCSGGTISYGYPNWMVSNAAMTNRFSNCLAAVPPNSSCITGEPQFVDPGCLDYSAYPSSPAIDAGVANDNVRDLPGLARPSGAGIDIGAYEYDQSRF
;
A
#
# COMPACT_ATOMS: atom_id res chain seq x y z
N MET A 1 -10.74 10.54 -10.24
CA MET A 1 -10.08 11.00 -9.00
C MET A 1 -11.13 11.21 -7.91
N VAL A 2 -10.94 10.61 -6.75
CA VAL A 2 -11.74 10.81 -5.53
C VAL A 2 -10.91 11.61 -4.53
N LYS A 3 -11.51 12.58 -3.85
CA LYS A 3 -10.86 13.34 -2.77
C LYS A 3 -11.72 13.27 -1.52
N ILE A 4 -11.19 12.67 -0.45
CA ILE A 4 -11.76 12.76 0.89
C ILE A 4 -11.01 13.88 1.62
N THR A 5 -11.76 14.86 2.11
CA THR A 5 -11.18 16.02 2.82
C THR A 5 -10.95 15.69 4.30
N SER A 6 -10.35 16.62 5.06
CA SER A 6 -10.18 16.48 6.51
C SER A 6 -11.49 16.42 7.30
N ALA A 7 -12.63 16.74 6.68
CA ALA A 7 -13.95 16.48 7.26
C ALA A 7 -14.27 14.97 7.37
N GLY A 8 -13.43 14.11 6.77
CA GLY A 8 -13.60 12.67 6.75
C GLY A 8 -14.56 12.20 5.67
N GLY A 9 -14.94 10.92 5.77
CA GLY A 9 -15.72 10.18 4.79
C GLY A 9 -15.16 8.78 4.60
N THR A 10 -15.95 7.91 3.95
CA THR A 10 -15.55 6.54 3.64
C THR A 10 -15.68 6.28 2.16
N LEU A 11 -14.61 5.77 1.56
CA LEU A 11 -14.60 5.15 0.24
C LEU A 11 -14.44 3.65 0.47
N ALA A 12 -15.49 2.87 0.18
CA ALA A 12 -15.50 1.43 0.39
C ALA A 12 -15.92 0.68 -0.87
N ASP A 13 -15.40 -0.53 -1.06
CA ASP A 13 -15.87 -1.50 -2.08
C ASP A 13 -15.84 -0.96 -3.51
N CYS A 14 -14.85 -0.12 -3.82
CA CYS A 14 -14.75 0.59 -5.09
C CYS A 14 -13.58 0.09 -5.94
N VAL A 15 -13.82 0.00 -7.26
CA VAL A 15 -12.75 -0.19 -8.25
C VAL A 15 -12.47 1.14 -8.94
N ILE A 16 -11.25 1.65 -8.78
CA ILE A 16 -10.81 2.91 -9.39
C ILE A 16 -9.73 2.60 -10.41
N LYS A 17 -10.15 2.59 -11.68
CA LYS A 17 -9.36 2.07 -12.79
C LYS A 17 -9.21 3.07 -13.94
N GLY A 18 -8.04 3.06 -14.58
CA GLY A 18 -7.83 3.73 -15.86
C GLY A 18 -7.82 5.26 -15.83
N ASN A 19 -7.70 5.87 -14.64
CA ASN A 19 -7.59 7.32 -14.53
C ASN A 19 -6.21 7.77 -15.03
N ARG A 20 -6.17 8.88 -15.77
CA ARG A 20 -4.93 9.45 -16.31
C ARG A 20 -4.74 10.89 -15.82
N SER A 21 -3.53 11.21 -15.36
CA SER A 21 -3.12 12.59 -15.08
C SER A 21 -1.85 12.97 -15.84
N SER A 22 -1.90 14.09 -16.55
CA SER A 22 -0.74 14.76 -17.16
C SER A 22 -0.30 16.01 -16.39
N THR A 23 -1.04 16.36 -15.33
CA THR A 23 -0.81 17.59 -14.56
C THR A 23 0.43 17.44 -13.69
N TYR A 24 1.32 18.42 -13.77
CA TYR A 24 2.52 18.49 -12.94
C TYR A 24 2.14 18.59 -11.46
N TYR A 25 2.79 17.77 -10.63
CA TYR A 25 2.61 17.76 -9.18
C TYR A 25 1.17 17.52 -8.71
N ALA A 26 0.30 16.99 -9.57
CA ALA A 26 -1.02 16.54 -9.13
C ALA A 26 -0.87 15.45 -8.05
N ARG A 27 -1.69 15.51 -7.01
CA ARG A 27 -1.74 14.52 -5.93
C ARG A 27 -2.87 13.55 -6.24
N GLY A 28 -2.63 12.25 -6.05
CA GLY A 28 -3.67 11.23 -6.10
C GLY A 28 -4.43 11.16 -7.43
N THR A 29 -3.81 10.63 -8.50
CA THR A 29 -4.52 10.44 -9.79
C THR A 29 -5.79 9.60 -9.64
N ALA A 30 -5.80 8.66 -8.69
CA ALA A 30 -6.97 7.88 -8.33
C ALA A 30 -7.66 8.44 -7.08
N VAL A 31 -6.92 8.55 -5.96
CA VAL A 31 -7.48 8.86 -4.65
C VAL A 31 -6.56 9.80 -3.85
N MET A 32 -7.16 10.80 -3.22
CA MET A 32 -6.54 11.63 -2.17
C MET A 32 -7.32 11.50 -0.86
N LEU A 33 -6.66 11.07 0.21
CA LEU A 33 -7.20 11.09 1.57
C LEU A 33 -6.46 12.15 2.40
N TYR A 34 -7.20 13.18 2.83
CA TYR A 34 -6.77 14.16 3.84
C TYR A 34 -7.45 13.93 5.20
N GLY A 35 -8.29 12.90 5.27
CA GLY A 35 -9.05 12.42 6.41
C GLY A 35 -9.87 11.20 5.98
N GLY A 36 -10.41 10.44 6.93
CA GLY A 36 -11.36 9.35 6.67
C GLY A 36 -10.72 8.02 6.25
N VAL A 37 -11.53 7.15 5.65
CA VAL A 37 -11.20 5.73 5.43
C VAL A 37 -11.35 5.35 3.96
N MET A 38 -10.38 4.62 3.42
CA MET A 38 -10.47 3.84 2.19
C MET A 38 -10.38 2.36 2.55
N ASP A 39 -11.44 1.60 2.30
CA ASP A 39 -11.57 0.19 2.68
C ASP A 39 -11.95 -0.67 1.49
N SER A 40 -11.40 -1.88 1.38
CA SER A 40 -11.80 -2.86 0.36
C SER A 40 -11.83 -2.29 -1.07
N CYS A 41 -10.87 -1.42 -1.40
CA CYS A 41 -10.80 -0.76 -2.70
C CYS A 41 -9.71 -1.35 -3.60
N VAL A 42 -9.97 -1.38 -4.91
CA VAL A 42 -9.03 -1.82 -5.94
C VAL A 42 -8.61 -0.64 -6.79
N ILE A 43 -7.33 -0.26 -6.71
CA ILE A 43 -6.74 0.87 -7.41
C ILE A 43 -5.80 0.33 -8.49
N VAL A 44 -6.26 0.34 -9.75
CA VAL A 44 -5.60 -0.44 -10.81
C VAL A 44 -5.48 0.27 -12.14
N SER A 45 -4.39 0.05 -12.87
CA SER A 45 -4.19 0.59 -14.23
C SER A 45 -4.34 2.12 -14.35
N ASN A 46 -4.13 2.86 -13.26
CA ASN A 46 -4.09 4.32 -13.31
C ASN A 46 -2.73 4.77 -13.81
N THR A 47 -2.70 5.86 -14.59
CA THR A 47 -1.47 6.36 -15.17
C THR A 47 -1.20 7.82 -14.85
N SER A 48 0.05 8.13 -14.53
CA SER A 48 0.50 9.50 -14.36
C SER A 48 1.81 9.77 -15.08
N ALA A 49 1.81 10.83 -15.88
CA ALA A 49 3.00 11.24 -16.64
C ALA A 49 3.89 12.23 -15.85
N ASN A 50 3.26 13.08 -15.03
CA ASN A 50 3.94 14.16 -14.29
C ASN A 50 3.41 14.37 -12.86
N SER A 51 2.57 13.47 -12.35
CA SER A 51 1.93 13.61 -11.04
C SER A 51 2.66 12.80 -9.96
N HIS A 52 2.27 13.03 -8.70
CA HIS A 52 2.54 12.12 -7.59
C HIS A 52 1.77 10.80 -7.79
N ALA A 53 1.76 9.97 -6.74
CA ALA A 53 1.13 8.67 -6.72
C ALA A 53 -0.39 8.67 -7.04
N PRO A 54 -0.93 7.55 -7.54
CA PRO A 54 -2.36 7.37 -7.73
C PRO A 54 -3.09 7.39 -6.40
N VAL A 55 -2.48 6.86 -5.32
CA VAL A 55 -2.98 7.00 -3.94
C VAL A 55 -2.10 7.99 -3.18
N TYR A 56 -2.71 9.04 -2.65
CA TYR A 56 -2.06 10.04 -1.82
C TYR A 56 -2.73 10.09 -0.44
N LEU A 57 -1.96 9.84 0.62
CA LEU A 57 -2.42 9.82 2.00
C LEU A 57 -1.76 10.97 2.77
N ASP A 58 -2.54 11.79 3.45
CA ASP A 58 -2.07 12.94 4.21
C ASP A 58 -2.84 13.06 5.52
N GLY A 59 -2.25 12.54 6.59
CA GLY A 59 -2.77 12.66 7.95
C GLY A 59 -2.49 13.99 8.63
N GLY A 60 -2.15 15.07 7.90
CA GLY A 60 -1.74 16.34 8.51
C GLY A 60 -2.85 17.17 9.14
N SER A 61 -4.11 16.84 8.87
CA SER A 61 -5.28 17.57 9.39
C SER A 61 -6.34 16.68 10.04
N ALA A 62 -6.36 15.39 9.73
CA ALA A 62 -7.26 14.39 10.31
C ALA A 62 -6.68 12.98 10.14
N PRO A 63 -7.14 11.98 10.92
CA PRO A 63 -6.73 10.58 10.71
C PRO A 63 -7.10 10.08 9.31
N VAL A 64 -6.20 9.29 8.72
CA VAL A 64 -6.35 8.67 7.40
C VAL A 64 -6.10 7.18 7.51
N GLU A 65 -7.00 6.37 6.94
CA GLU A 65 -6.85 4.91 6.95
C GLU A 65 -7.04 4.34 5.54
N MET A 66 -6.12 3.48 5.14
CA MET A 66 -6.21 2.62 3.97
C MET A 66 -6.14 1.18 4.44
N ARG A 67 -7.23 0.43 4.27
CA ARG A 67 -7.37 -0.94 4.78
C ARG A 67 -7.93 -1.88 3.71
N ASN A 68 -7.49 -3.14 3.70
CA ASN A 68 -8.01 -4.17 2.77
C ASN A 68 -7.91 -3.79 1.28
N CYS A 69 -6.95 -2.96 0.90
CA CYS A 69 -6.89 -2.43 -0.46
C CYS A 69 -5.87 -3.15 -1.33
N LEU A 70 -6.20 -3.28 -2.62
CA LEU A 70 -5.27 -3.70 -3.66
C LEU A 70 -4.84 -2.48 -4.48
N VAL A 71 -3.53 -2.23 -4.57
CA VAL A 71 -2.94 -1.22 -5.45
C VAL A 71 -2.00 -1.91 -6.42
N ALA A 72 -2.44 -2.09 -7.66
CA ALA A 72 -1.71 -2.89 -8.62
C ALA A 72 -1.72 -2.36 -10.06
N HIS A 73 -0.72 -2.74 -10.86
CA HIS A 73 -0.64 -2.41 -12.29
C HIS A 73 -0.78 -0.92 -12.61
N ASN A 74 -0.47 -0.02 -11.67
CA ASN A 74 -0.50 1.42 -11.94
C ASN A 74 0.84 1.86 -12.56
N GLN A 75 0.80 2.74 -13.55
CA GLN A 75 2.00 3.25 -14.22
C GLN A 75 2.21 4.73 -13.93
N ASN A 76 3.16 5.07 -13.06
CA ASN A 76 3.26 6.43 -12.52
C ASN A 76 4.63 7.07 -12.72
N SER A 77 4.63 8.38 -12.91
CA SER A 77 5.87 9.15 -12.88
C SER A 77 6.45 9.29 -11.49
N ALA A 78 5.68 8.91 -10.47
CA ALA A 78 6.09 8.85 -9.08
C ALA A 78 5.72 7.51 -8.45
N ASP A 79 5.24 7.53 -7.20
CA ASP A 79 5.01 6.33 -6.42
C ASP A 79 3.66 5.65 -6.76
N ALA A 80 3.39 4.47 -6.21
CA ALA A 80 2.06 3.84 -6.27
C ALA A 80 1.17 4.30 -5.11
N VAL A 81 1.78 4.45 -3.93
CA VAL A 81 1.17 5.01 -2.72
C VAL A 81 2.17 5.99 -2.12
N PHE A 82 1.74 7.22 -1.90
CA PHE A 82 2.55 8.24 -1.25
C PHE A 82 1.91 8.72 0.04
N VAL A 83 2.64 8.62 1.14
CA VAL A 83 2.29 9.20 2.44
C VAL A 83 3.02 10.52 2.62
N ALA A 84 2.25 11.59 2.84
CA ALA A 84 2.75 12.95 3.00
C ALA A 84 3.59 13.13 4.27
N GLY A 85 4.48 14.11 4.24
CA GLY A 85 5.54 14.22 5.25
C GLY A 85 5.15 14.90 6.56
N ASP A 86 3.96 15.49 6.64
CA ASP A 86 3.46 16.22 7.81
C ASP A 86 2.25 15.51 8.43
N CYS A 87 2.34 14.19 8.68
CA CYS A 87 1.25 13.39 9.27
C CYS A 87 1.14 13.62 10.79
N LYS A 88 0.44 14.68 11.19
CA LYS A 88 0.17 15.01 12.61
C LYS A 88 -0.82 14.07 13.30
N PHE A 89 -1.68 13.42 12.52
CA PHE A 89 -2.64 12.43 12.96
C PHE A 89 -2.30 11.06 12.41
N ARG A 90 -2.91 10.02 13.00
CA ARG A 90 -2.70 8.62 12.58
C ARG A 90 -2.92 8.47 11.08
N THR A 91 -1.93 7.90 10.40
CA THR A 91 -2.03 7.46 9.00
C THR A 91 -1.76 5.97 8.94
N LEU A 92 -2.80 5.18 8.74
CA LEU A 92 -2.75 3.72 8.76
C LEU A 92 -2.81 3.15 7.34
N ILE A 93 -1.91 2.22 7.04
CA ILE A 93 -2.01 1.29 5.91
C ILE A 93 -2.02 -0.11 6.52
N SER A 94 -3.13 -0.84 6.42
CA SER A 94 -3.27 -2.17 7.02
C SER A 94 -3.84 -3.18 6.05
N ASN A 95 -3.34 -4.42 6.07
CA ASN A 95 -3.89 -5.51 5.27
C ASN A 95 -4.07 -5.14 3.79
N CYS A 96 -3.03 -4.55 3.19
CA CYS A 96 -3.06 -4.14 1.80
C CYS A 96 -2.10 -4.97 0.95
N THR A 97 -2.34 -5.02 -0.36
CA THR A 97 -1.39 -5.56 -1.33
C THR A 97 -1.00 -4.45 -2.31
N ILE A 98 0.28 -4.09 -2.34
CA ILE A 98 0.85 -3.08 -3.24
C ILE A 98 1.85 -3.79 -4.16
N ALA A 99 1.39 -4.22 -5.33
CA ALA A 99 2.16 -5.10 -6.20
C ALA A 99 2.08 -4.73 -7.69
N ASP A 100 3.09 -5.11 -8.47
CA ASP A 100 3.10 -4.95 -9.94
C ASP A 100 2.86 -3.52 -10.44
N ASN A 101 3.17 -2.50 -9.62
CA ASN A 101 3.14 -1.11 -10.06
C ASN A 101 4.46 -0.76 -10.75
N ARG A 102 4.40 0.13 -11.74
CA ARG A 102 5.56 0.46 -12.57
C ARG A 102 5.79 1.96 -12.65
N ALA A 103 7.05 2.39 -12.52
CA ALA A 103 7.42 3.75 -12.86
C ALA A 103 7.38 3.97 -14.38
N SER A 104 6.92 5.13 -14.82
CA SER A 104 6.97 5.55 -16.23
C SER A 104 8.40 5.50 -16.77
N ALA A 105 8.55 5.19 -18.06
CA ALA A 105 9.87 5.02 -18.67
C ALA A 105 10.76 6.27 -18.50
N GLY A 106 12.02 6.06 -18.12
CA GLY A 106 13.01 7.13 -17.90
C GLY A 106 12.87 7.83 -16.55
N LYS A 107 11.97 7.39 -15.67
CA LYS A 107 11.82 7.89 -14.31
C LYS A 107 12.61 7.00 -13.35
N THR A 108 13.59 7.57 -12.65
CA THR A 108 14.45 6.90 -11.67
C THR A 108 14.08 7.34 -10.25
N GLY A 109 14.24 6.45 -9.28
CA GLY A 109 14.10 6.76 -7.86
C GLY A 109 12.69 6.93 -7.30
N TYR A 110 11.69 6.57 -8.10
CA TYR A 110 10.31 6.42 -7.65
C TYR A 110 10.07 4.98 -7.20
N ASN A 111 9.27 4.79 -6.16
CA ASN A 111 9.08 3.50 -5.48
C ASN A 111 7.59 3.15 -5.40
N ALA A 112 7.20 1.97 -4.91
CA ALA A 112 5.79 1.65 -4.76
C ALA A 112 5.16 2.39 -3.58
N LEU A 113 5.63 2.11 -2.36
CA LEU A 113 5.19 2.79 -1.15
C LEU A 113 6.26 3.76 -0.63
N ARG A 114 5.98 5.06 -0.69
CA ARG A 114 6.84 6.09 -0.09
C ARG A 114 6.22 6.67 1.17
N ILE A 115 6.96 6.65 2.26
CA ILE A 115 6.64 7.42 3.47
C ILE A 115 7.60 8.59 3.58
N SER A 116 7.10 9.79 3.33
CA SER A 116 7.88 11.01 3.48
C SER A 116 7.84 11.55 4.91
N SER A 117 8.77 12.45 5.23
CA SER A 117 8.84 13.14 6.52
C SER A 117 9.33 14.57 6.31
N GLN A 118 8.70 15.53 6.99
CA GLN A 118 9.20 16.91 7.13
C GLN A 118 9.74 17.19 8.54
N SER A 119 9.29 16.44 9.56
CA SER A 119 9.84 16.42 10.92
C SER A 119 9.91 15.00 11.50
N ALA A 120 10.79 14.79 12.49
CA ALA A 120 10.95 13.52 13.19
C ALA A 120 9.74 13.12 14.07
N ASN A 121 8.83 14.06 14.38
CA ASN A 121 7.61 13.77 15.15
C ASN A 121 6.48 13.25 14.24
N ASP A 122 6.37 13.76 13.01
CA ASP A 122 5.32 13.43 12.04
C ASP A 122 5.37 11.95 11.62
N VAL A 123 6.55 11.35 11.72
CA VAL A 123 6.76 9.96 11.32
C VAL A 123 6.26 8.97 12.35
N THR A 124 6.02 9.39 13.60
CA THR A 124 5.57 8.46 14.65
C THR A 124 4.12 8.03 14.48
N ASN A 125 3.32 8.80 13.75
CA ASN A 125 1.89 8.58 13.54
C ASN A 125 1.56 7.72 12.31
N VAL A 126 2.54 7.42 11.45
CA VAL A 126 2.35 6.54 10.31
C VAL A 126 2.52 5.10 10.76
N VAL A 127 1.60 4.21 10.39
CA VAL A 127 1.68 2.77 10.67
C VAL A 127 1.39 2.01 9.39
N VAL A 128 2.25 1.05 9.07
CA VAL A 128 2.06 0.10 7.96
C VAL A 128 2.10 -1.30 8.54
N GLU A 129 0.99 -2.04 8.47
CA GLU A 129 0.90 -3.36 9.06
C GLU A 129 0.28 -4.38 8.10
N ASN A 130 0.65 -5.66 8.25
CA ASN A 130 0.07 -6.77 7.49
C ASN A 130 -0.01 -6.50 5.98
N THR A 131 0.98 -5.82 5.40
CA THR A 131 0.92 -5.35 4.02
C THR A 131 1.97 -6.05 3.15
N ILE A 132 1.56 -6.55 1.99
CA ILE A 132 2.46 -7.10 0.97
C ILE A 132 2.92 -5.98 0.04
N ILE A 133 4.23 -5.87 -0.19
CA ILE A 133 4.84 -4.86 -1.08
C ILE A 133 5.91 -5.52 -1.96
N VAL A 134 5.53 -6.01 -3.14
CA VAL A 134 6.41 -6.83 -4.01
C VAL A 134 6.21 -6.54 -5.51
N ASN A 135 7.12 -7.02 -6.36
CA ASN A 135 6.99 -7.00 -7.82
C ASN A 135 6.79 -5.61 -8.45
N ASN A 136 7.03 -4.53 -7.70
CA ASN A 136 6.99 -3.20 -8.26
C ASN A 136 8.27 -2.94 -9.06
N LEU A 137 8.20 -2.11 -10.10
CA LEU A 137 9.30 -1.89 -11.03
C LEU A 137 9.55 -0.39 -11.23
N CYS A 138 10.82 0.02 -11.27
CA CYS A 138 11.20 1.37 -11.65
C CYS A 138 12.35 1.34 -12.68
N SER A 139 12.38 2.31 -13.60
CA SER A 139 13.39 2.33 -14.67
C SER A 139 14.73 2.85 -14.16
N GLY A 140 15.60 1.93 -13.71
CA GLY A 140 16.99 2.18 -13.33
C GLY A 140 17.18 2.77 -11.92
N GLY A 141 18.43 2.90 -11.49
CA GLY A 141 18.85 3.53 -10.22
C GLY A 141 19.35 2.56 -9.14
N THR A 142 20.22 3.07 -8.27
CA THR A 142 20.60 2.44 -6.98
C THR A 142 19.98 3.29 -5.87
N ILE A 143 18.82 2.91 -5.33
CA ILE A 143 18.23 3.66 -4.19
C ILE A 143 17.94 2.69 -3.04
N SER A 144 18.24 3.10 -1.81
CA SER A 144 18.07 2.41 -0.52
C SER A 144 17.05 3.21 0.31
N TYR A 145 16.16 2.71 1.16
CA TYR A 145 15.88 1.35 1.64
C TYR A 145 14.57 0.81 1.05
N GLY A 146 14.56 -0.47 0.66
CA GLY A 146 13.37 -1.20 0.17
C GLY A 146 13.10 -1.18 -1.32
N TYR A 147 13.96 -0.52 -2.09
CA TYR A 147 13.72 -0.24 -3.50
C TYR A 147 13.57 -1.50 -4.36
N PRO A 148 12.67 -1.49 -5.36
CA PRO A 148 11.71 -0.42 -5.69
C PRO A 148 10.39 -0.49 -4.89
N ASN A 149 10.23 -1.46 -3.98
CA ASN A 149 8.96 -1.74 -3.33
C ASN A 149 8.57 -0.69 -2.30
N TRP A 150 9.49 -0.27 -1.44
CA TRP A 150 9.20 0.77 -0.46
C TRP A 150 10.36 1.73 -0.32
N MET A 151 10.09 2.87 0.32
CA MET A 151 11.06 3.90 0.64
C MET A 151 10.58 4.73 1.84
N VAL A 152 11.52 5.13 2.68
CA VAL A 152 11.27 6.06 3.79
C VAL A 152 12.27 7.21 3.78
N SER A 153 11.85 8.39 4.24
CA SER A 153 12.73 9.58 4.31
C SER A 153 13.87 9.44 5.33
N ASN A 154 13.74 8.57 6.34
CA ASN A 154 14.77 8.32 7.36
C ASN A 154 14.70 6.85 7.80
N ALA A 155 15.86 6.20 8.00
CA ALA A 155 15.96 4.82 8.47
C ALA A 155 15.16 4.54 9.75
N ALA A 156 15.03 5.48 10.69
CA ALA A 156 14.24 5.28 11.91
C ALA A 156 12.74 4.99 11.62
N MET A 157 12.26 5.41 10.45
CA MET A 157 10.87 5.18 10.02
C MET A 157 10.62 3.74 9.58
N THR A 158 11.65 2.91 9.40
CA THR A 158 11.40 1.49 9.15
C THR A 158 10.69 0.83 10.32
N ASN A 159 10.81 1.37 11.54
CA ASN A 159 10.04 0.97 12.72
C ASN A 159 8.55 1.36 12.66
N ARG A 160 8.05 1.88 11.54
CA ARG A 160 6.62 2.10 11.29
C ARG A 160 5.95 0.92 10.58
N PHE A 161 6.75 -0.06 10.16
CA PHE A 161 6.26 -1.28 9.55
C PHE A 161 6.15 -2.38 10.61
N SER A 162 5.10 -3.20 10.54
CA SER A 162 4.96 -4.42 11.33
C SER A 162 4.36 -5.54 10.49
N ASN A 163 4.93 -6.75 10.58
CA ASN A 163 4.41 -7.94 9.89
C ASN A 163 4.09 -7.68 8.41
N CYS A 164 4.95 -6.93 7.71
CA CYS A 164 4.83 -6.73 6.27
C CYS A 164 5.66 -7.78 5.54
N LEU A 165 5.28 -8.10 4.30
CA LEU A 165 6.05 -8.96 3.41
C LEU A 165 6.62 -8.12 2.28
N ALA A 166 7.95 -8.07 2.19
CA ALA A 166 8.65 -7.39 1.10
C ALA A 166 9.98 -8.11 0.79
N ALA A 167 10.47 -7.98 -0.45
CA ALA A 167 11.73 -8.59 -0.87
C ALA A 167 12.91 -8.19 0.04
N VAL A 168 12.95 -6.92 0.44
CA VAL A 168 13.84 -6.41 1.49
C VAL A 168 12.95 -6.01 2.68
N PRO A 169 13.03 -6.70 3.83
CA PRO A 169 12.17 -6.39 4.96
C PRO A 169 12.54 -5.03 5.56
N PRO A 170 11.56 -4.15 5.88
CA PRO A 170 11.84 -2.88 6.55
C PRO A 170 12.55 -3.03 7.90
N ASN A 171 12.16 -4.03 8.69
CA ASN A 171 12.73 -4.32 10.00
C ASN A 171 12.52 -5.82 10.33
N SER A 172 12.93 -6.24 11.52
CA SER A 172 12.90 -7.65 11.95
C SER A 172 11.51 -8.25 12.20
N SER A 173 10.46 -7.44 12.32
CA SER A 173 9.07 -7.92 12.41
C SER A 173 8.46 -8.21 11.04
N CYS A 174 9.08 -7.71 9.98
CA CYS A 174 8.67 -7.96 8.60
C CYS A 174 9.40 -9.18 8.06
N ILE A 175 8.73 -9.89 7.15
CA ILE A 175 9.24 -11.11 6.54
C ILE A 175 9.61 -10.89 5.07
N THR A 176 10.39 -11.82 4.54
CA THR A 176 10.76 -11.88 3.11
C THR A 176 10.37 -13.26 2.57
N GLY A 177 10.12 -13.33 1.26
CA GLY A 177 9.67 -14.51 0.56
C GLY A 177 8.74 -14.15 -0.60
N GLU A 178 8.45 -15.12 -1.45
CA GLU A 178 7.50 -14.95 -2.55
C GLU A 178 6.07 -15.09 -2.01
N PRO A 179 5.16 -14.12 -2.22
CA PRO A 179 3.77 -14.25 -1.77
C PRO A 179 2.96 -15.36 -2.45
N GLN A 180 3.49 -15.93 -3.54
CA GLN A 180 2.87 -17.00 -4.31
C GLN A 180 1.42 -16.67 -4.73
N PHE A 181 1.24 -15.54 -5.40
CA PHE A 181 -0.07 -15.15 -5.92
C PHE A 181 -0.59 -16.14 -6.96
N VAL A 182 -1.90 -16.38 -6.97
CA VAL A 182 -2.56 -17.33 -7.89
C VAL A 182 -2.50 -16.84 -9.34
N ASP A 183 -2.96 -15.62 -9.63
CA ASP A 183 -2.92 -15.04 -10.97
C ASP A 183 -2.90 -13.49 -10.92
N PRO A 184 -1.72 -12.89 -10.63
CA PRO A 184 -1.62 -11.43 -10.55
C PRO A 184 -1.88 -10.73 -11.90
N GLY A 185 -1.78 -11.44 -13.03
CA GLY A 185 -2.11 -10.92 -14.36
C GLY A 185 -3.61 -10.68 -14.54
N CYS A 186 -4.44 -11.46 -13.86
CA CYS A 186 -5.90 -11.32 -13.82
C CYS A 186 -6.40 -10.59 -12.56
N LEU A 187 -5.51 -9.93 -11.80
CA LEU A 187 -5.80 -9.27 -10.51
C LEU A 187 -6.22 -10.22 -9.38
N ASP A 188 -5.86 -11.49 -9.49
CA ASP A 188 -6.00 -12.45 -8.41
C ASP A 188 -4.71 -12.49 -7.58
N TYR A 189 -4.74 -11.74 -6.48
CA TYR A 189 -3.65 -11.66 -5.49
C TYR A 189 -3.94 -12.51 -4.25
N SER A 190 -4.88 -13.47 -4.34
CA SER A 190 -4.96 -14.54 -3.35
C SER A 190 -3.69 -15.41 -3.40
N ALA A 191 -3.38 -16.09 -2.30
CA ALA A 191 -2.14 -16.83 -2.14
C ALA A 191 -2.32 -18.35 -2.34
N TYR A 192 -1.29 -19.01 -2.87
CA TYR A 192 -1.18 -20.47 -2.79
C TYR A 192 -0.88 -20.95 -1.36
N PRO A 193 -1.17 -22.21 -1.01
CA PRO A 193 -1.11 -22.71 0.37
C PRO A 193 0.29 -22.65 1.03
N SER A 194 1.37 -22.60 0.24
CA SER A 194 2.74 -22.51 0.75
C SER A 194 3.25 -21.08 0.96
N SER A 195 2.38 -20.08 0.82
CA SER A 195 2.79 -18.68 0.91
C SER A 195 3.25 -18.35 2.33
N PRO A 196 4.40 -17.65 2.49
CA PRO A 196 4.84 -17.18 3.79
C PRO A 196 3.95 -16.07 4.36
N ALA A 197 3.01 -15.54 3.57
CA ALA A 197 2.05 -14.54 4.02
C ALA A 197 0.94 -15.12 4.91
N ILE A 198 0.70 -16.43 4.82
CA ILE A 198 -0.38 -17.11 5.52
C ILE A 198 -0.08 -17.20 7.03
N ASP A 199 -1.06 -16.84 7.86
CA ASP A 199 -1.02 -16.82 9.32
C ASP A 199 0.15 -15.98 9.92
N ALA A 200 0.77 -15.11 9.13
CA ALA A 200 1.99 -14.38 9.51
C ALA A 200 1.74 -12.93 9.98
N GLY A 201 0.49 -12.48 9.93
CA GLY A 201 0.06 -11.14 10.32
C GLY A 201 -0.02 -10.93 11.83
N VAL A 202 -0.11 -9.66 12.23
CA VAL A 202 -0.42 -9.22 13.59
C VAL A 202 -1.92 -8.96 13.74
N ALA A 203 -2.48 -9.25 14.92
CA ALA A 203 -3.89 -8.98 15.22
C ALA A 203 -4.25 -7.49 15.09
N ASN A 204 -5.38 -7.19 14.46
CA ASN A 204 -5.96 -5.85 14.35
C ASN A 204 -7.49 -5.91 14.17
N ASP A 205 -8.13 -4.75 13.97
CA ASP A 205 -9.59 -4.61 13.95
C ASP A 205 -10.23 -4.93 12.57
N ASN A 206 -9.45 -5.36 11.57
CA ASN A 206 -10.00 -5.72 10.26
C ASN A 206 -10.69 -7.09 10.34
N VAL A 207 -12.02 -7.10 10.30
CA VAL A 207 -12.83 -8.34 10.42
C VAL A 207 -13.09 -9.05 9.09
N ARG A 208 -12.77 -8.41 7.96
CA ARG A 208 -12.90 -8.97 6.61
C ARG A 208 -11.72 -8.60 5.73
N ASP A 209 -11.46 -9.43 4.73
CA ASP A 209 -10.49 -9.18 3.65
C ASP A 209 -11.16 -8.47 2.46
N LEU A 210 -10.42 -8.26 1.36
CA LEU A 210 -10.90 -7.55 0.18
C LEU A 210 -12.09 -8.25 -0.53
N PRO A 211 -12.08 -9.57 -0.78
CA PRO A 211 -13.27 -10.30 -1.25
C PRO A 211 -14.44 -10.36 -0.25
N GLY A 212 -14.22 -10.00 1.02
CA GLY A 212 -15.23 -10.03 2.08
C GLY A 212 -15.28 -11.32 2.89
N LEU A 213 -14.27 -12.18 2.77
CA LEU A 213 -14.04 -13.34 3.64
C LEU A 213 -13.74 -12.89 5.07
N ALA A 214 -14.03 -13.75 6.04
CA ALA A 214 -13.74 -13.46 7.44
C ALA A 214 -12.23 -13.42 7.70
N ARG A 215 -11.80 -12.52 8.59
CA ARG A 215 -10.43 -12.44 9.09
C ARG A 215 -10.40 -12.65 10.61
N PRO A 216 -9.49 -13.50 11.14
CA PRO A 216 -8.62 -14.42 10.39
C PRO A 216 -9.40 -15.56 9.73
N SER A 217 -8.86 -16.13 8.65
CA SER A 217 -9.32 -17.36 8.01
C SER A 217 -8.31 -18.49 8.25
N GLY A 218 -8.21 -18.96 9.49
CA GLY A 218 -7.21 -19.95 9.87
C GLY A 218 -6.69 -19.75 11.28
N ALA A 219 -5.40 -20.03 11.47
CA ALA A 219 -4.73 -19.90 12.77
C ALA A 219 -4.36 -18.44 13.11
N GLY A 220 -4.22 -17.58 12.10
CA GLY A 220 -3.81 -16.19 12.21
C GLY A 220 -4.31 -15.33 11.06
N ILE A 221 -4.00 -14.03 11.15
CA ILE A 221 -4.30 -13.09 10.06
C ILE A 221 -3.25 -13.27 8.97
N ASP A 222 -3.67 -13.24 7.72
CA ASP A 222 -2.74 -13.23 6.60
C ASP A 222 -2.21 -11.82 6.35
N ILE A 223 -0.94 -11.75 5.96
CA ILE A 223 -0.34 -10.50 5.46
C ILE A 223 -0.92 -10.26 4.05
N GLY A 224 -1.51 -9.09 3.81
CA GLY A 224 -2.03 -8.69 2.51
C GLY A 224 -3.53 -8.37 2.52
N ALA A 225 -4.06 -8.10 1.33
CA ALA A 225 -5.47 -7.77 1.12
C ALA A 225 -6.40 -8.99 1.11
N TYR A 226 -5.86 -10.20 1.03
CA TYR A 226 -6.61 -11.45 0.88
C TYR A 226 -6.28 -12.38 2.04
N GLU A 227 -7.28 -13.09 2.54
CA GLU A 227 -7.10 -14.24 3.41
C GLU A 227 -7.14 -15.53 2.59
N TYR A 228 -6.34 -16.51 2.95
CA TYR A 228 -6.36 -17.86 2.41
C TYR A 228 -7.45 -18.68 3.11
N ASP A 229 -8.42 -19.18 2.34
CA ASP A 229 -9.51 -20.00 2.88
C ASP A 229 -9.02 -21.42 3.24
N GLN A 230 -8.58 -21.59 4.48
CA GLN A 230 -8.12 -22.87 5.02
C GLN A 230 -9.25 -23.90 5.23
N SER A 231 -10.52 -23.52 5.10
CA SER A 231 -11.66 -24.44 5.29
C SER A 231 -11.97 -25.32 4.07
N ARG A 232 -11.32 -25.05 2.93
CA ARG A 232 -11.60 -25.73 1.65
C ARG A 232 -10.72 -26.95 1.36
N PHE A 233 -9.83 -27.34 2.27
CA PHE A 233 -8.91 -28.46 2.09
C PHE A 233 -8.71 -29.27 3.37
#